data_AF-A0A7X1ZR31-F1
#
_entry.id   AF-A0A7X1ZR31-F1
#
_cell.length_a   1.000
_cell.length_b   1.000
_cell.length_c   1.000
_cell.angle_alpha   90.00
_cell.angle_beta   90.00
_cell.angle_gamma   90.00
#
_symmetry.space_group_name_H-M   'P 1'
#
loop_
_entity.id
_entity.type
_entity.pdbx_description
1 polymer ?
#
loop_
_entity_poly.entity_id
_entity_poly.type
_entity_poly.pdbx_seq_one_letter_code
_entity_poly.pdbx_strand_id
1 'polypeptide(L)'
;MDFDWKEYFNLAKFLSGDKTIVPHPEAKLRSAVSRAYFAAYCYSRNFACKFFEFVQSDKDKVKDHKRLRACLRSNGYKGTARKLDDMRGFRNDCDYDDVVPNLHPYVKMSLERAEKVFKELT
;
A
#
# COMPACT_ATOMS: atom_id res chain seq x y z
N MET A 1 -20.44 -11.67 -7.51
CA MET A 1 -20.66 -11.94 -6.07
C MET A 1 -19.77 -10.96 -5.35
N ASP A 2 -20.34 -10.27 -4.37
CA ASP A 2 -19.65 -9.22 -3.64
C ASP A 2 -18.69 -9.84 -2.62
N PHE A 3 -17.66 -9.10 -2.25
CA PHE A 3 -16.69 -9.55 -1.27
C PHE A 3 -17.31 -9.57 0.15
N ASP A 4 -17.19 -10.70 0.86
CA ASP A 4 -17.61 -10.77 2.27
C ASP A 4 -16.56 -10.09 3.16
N TRP A 5 -16.89 -8.89 3.64
CA TRP A 5 -16.03 -8.09 4.52
C TRP A 5 -15.62 -8.81 5.83
N LYS A 6 -16.35 -9.84 6.28
CA LYS A 6 -15.95 -10.69 7.42
C LYS A 6 -14.67 -11.47 7.14
N GLU A 7 -14.31 -11.68 5.88
CA GLU A 7 -13.08 -12.37 5.51
C GLU A 7 -11.82 -11.61 5.89
N TYR A 8 -11.89 -10.28 6.02
CA TYR A 8 -10.78 -9.52 6.62
C TYR A 8 -10.62 -9.82 8.12
N PHE A 9 -11.72 -10.05 8.85
CA PHE A 9 -11.64 -10.45 10.25
C PHE A 9 -11.07 -11.87 10.40
N ASN A 10 -11.46 -12.79 9.52
CA ASN A 10 -10.87 -14.14 9.47
C ASN A 10 -9.38 -14.09 9.14
N LEU A 11 -8.98 -13.23 8.19
CA LEU A 11 -7.57 -12.98 7.92
C LEU A 11 -6.83 -12.39 9.14
N ALA A 12 -7.43 -11.45 9.85
CA ALA A 12 -6.82 -10.86 11.04
C ALA A 12 -6.55 -11.89 12.13
N LYS A 13 -7.51 -12.78 12.42
CA LYS A 13 -7.34 -13.91 13.36
C LYS A 13 -6.21 -14.85 12.91
N PHE A 14 -6.16 -15.19 11.63
CA PHE A 14 -5.09 -16.03 11.08
C PHE A 14 -3.70 -15.39 11.24
N LEU A 15 -3.59 -14.09 10.95
CA LEU A 15 -2.34 -13.34 11.09
C LEU A 15 -1.92 -13.16 12.55
N SER A 16 -2.86 -13.11 13.50
CA SER A 16 -2.56 -13.07 14.94
C SER A 16 -2.13 -14.43 15.51
N GLY A 17 -2.10 -15.49 14.69
CA GLY A 17 -1.57 -16.80 15.08
C GLY A 17 -2.61 -17.91 15.19
N ASP A 18 -3.90 -17.62 15.01
CA ASP A 18 -4.93 -18.66 15.00
C ASP A 18 -4.86 -19.48 13.71
N LYS A 19 -4.21 -20.65 13.79
CA LYS A 19 -4.03 -21.56 12.66
C LYS A 19 -5.27 -22.38 12.33
N THR A 20 -6.33 -22.30 13.14
CA THR A 20 -7.59 -23.02 12.87
C THR A 20 -8.43 -22.34 11.79
N ILE A 21 -8.19 -21.05 11.56
CA ILE A 21 -8.87 -20.26 10.53
C ILE A 21 -8.10 -20.35 9.21
N VAL A 22 -8.81 -20.62 8.12
CA VAL A 22 -8.27 -20.51 6.76
C VAL A 22 -8.95 -19.31 6.08
N PRO A 23 -8.25 -18.17 5.92
CA PRO A 23 -8.87 -16.99 5.33
C PRO A 23 -9.18 -17.20 3.85
N HIS A 24 -10.22 -16.55 3.35
CA HIS A 24 -10.54 -16.55 1.93
C HIS A 24 -9.36 -16.03 1.08
N PRO A 25 -9.06 -16.63 -0.08
CA PRO A 25 -7.97 -16.20 -0.95
C PRO A 25 -8.05 -14.72 -1.35
N GLU A 26 -9.25 -14.21 -1.63
CA GLU A 26 -9.43 -12.81 -2.03
C GLU A 26 -9.01 -11.83 -0.91
N ALA A 27 -9.37 -12.11 0.34
CA ALA A 27 -8.99 -11.27 1.48
C ALA A 27 -7.46 -11.21 1.65
N LYS A 28 -6.76 -12.34 1.46
CA LYS A 28 -5.29 -12.41 1.46
C LYS A 28 -4.70 -11.53 0.36
N LEU A 29 -5.23 -11.63 -0.86
CA LEU A 29 -4.73 -10.90 -2.03
C LEU A 29 -4.97 -9.38 -1.90
N ARG A 30 -6.19 -8.96 -1.55
CA ARG A 30 -6.51 -7.55 -1.30
C ARG A 30 -5.64 -6.98 -0.18
N SER A 31 -5.46 -7.72 0.90
CA SER A 31 -4.58 -7.31 2.00
C SER A 31 -3.11 -7.23 1.59
N ALA A 32 -2.63 -8.10 0.70
CA ALA A 32 -1.26 -8.05 0.19
C ALA A 32 -1.01 -6.75 -0.58
N VAL A 33 -1.96 -6.28 -1.39
CA VAL A 33 -1.89 -4.97 -2.07
C VAL A 33 -1.72 -3.84 -1.04
N SER A 34 -2.60 -3.79 -0.04
CA SER A 34 -2.59 -2.74 0.97
C SER A 34 -1.32 -2.77 1.83
N ARG A 35 -0.82 -3.96 2.21
CA ARG A 35 0.43 -4.09 2.97
C ARG A 35 1.66 -3.73 2.14
N ALA A 36 1.72 -4.11 0.87
CA ALA A 36 2.81 -3.71 -0.03
C ALA A 36 2.87 -2.18 -0.20
N TYR A 37 1.72 -1.55 -0.42
CA TYR A 37 1.63 -0.08 -0.49
C TYR A 37 2.11 0.59 0.79
N PHE A 38 1.63 0.17 1.96
CA PHE A 38 2.03 0.80 3.22
C PHE A 38 3.51 0.61 3.53
N ALA A 39 4.10 -0.56 3.22
CA ALA A 39 5.53 -0.78 3.36
C ALA A 39 6.33 0.21 2.51
N ALA A 40 6.01 0.33 1.22
CA ALA A 40 6.66 1.26 0.30
C ALA A 40 6.45 2.74 0.71
N TYR A 41 5.24 3.11 1.11
CA TYR A 41 4.90 4.46 1.56
C TYR A 41 5.67 4.85 2.82
N CYS A 42 5.64 4.02 3.86
CA CYS A 42 6.32 4.31 5.12
C CYS A 42 7.84 4.37 4.94
N TYR A 43 8.40 3.48 4.12
CA TYR A 43 9.83 3.52 3.77
C TYR A 43 10.19 4.83 3.05
N SER A 44 9.42 5.18 2.02
CA SER A 44 9.63 6.43 1.25
C SER A 44 9.47 7.68 2.11
N ARG A 45 8.50 7.66 3.03
CA ARG A 45 8.26 8.75 3.98
C ARG A 45 9.45 8.94 4.89
N ASN A 46 9.96 7.85 5.49
CA ASN A 46 11.11 7.92 6.39
C ASN A 46 12.36 8.42 5.65
N PHE A 47 12.56 7.96 4.41
CA PHE A 47 13.62 8.47 3.53
C PHE A 47 13.49 9.98 3.30
N ALA A 48 12.29 10.45 2.92
CA ALA A 48 12.04 11.87 2.69
C ALA A 48 12.19 12.71 3.97
N CYS A 49 11.79 12.20 5.14
CA CYS A 49 12.03 12.88 6.43
C CYS A 49 13.52 13.05 6.70
N LYS A 50 14.33 12.04 6.34
CA LYS A 50 15.77 12.03 6.57
C LYS A 50 16.55 12.94 5.61
N PHE A 51 16.14 12.99 4.34
CA PHE A 51 16.95 13.61 3.29
C PHE A 51 16.34 14.85 2.63
N PHE A 52 15.02 15.07 2.74
CA PHE A 52 14.30 16.13 2.01
C PHE A 52 13.46 17.03 2.93
N GLU A 53 13.78 17.07 4.22
CA GLU A 53 13.09 17.88 5.23
C GLU A 53 11.56 17.68 5.24
N PHE A 54 11.09 16.49 4.83
CA PHE A 54 9.68 16.20 4.81
C PHE A 54 9.14 16.09 6.23
N VAL A 55 8.22 16.99 6.60
CA VAL A 55 7.54 16.96 7.90
C VAL A 55 6.13 16.42 7.76
N GLN A 56 5.87 15.32 8.47
CA GLN A 56 4.55 14.70 8.57
C GLN A 56 3.55 15.65 9.25
N SER A 57 2.30 15.59 8.84
CA SER A 57 1.21 16.28 9.51
C SER A 57 0.66 15.41 10.65
N ASP A 58 0.62 15.97 11.86
CA ASP A 58 -0.08 15.33 12.99
C ASP A 58 -1.61 15.35 12.82
N LYS A 59 -2.12 16.25 11.98
CA LYS A 59 -3.56 16.50 11.81
C LYS A 59 -4.15 15.90 10.54
N ASP A 60 -3.35 15.70 9.50
CA ASP A 60 -3.86 15.27 8.18
C ASP A 60 -2.94 14.27 7.47
N LYS A 61 -2.95 13.04 8.00
CA LYS A 61 -2.21 11.90 7.43
C LYS A 61 -2.68 11.53 6.02
N VAL A 62 -3.91 11.91 5.64
CA VAL A 62 -4.43 11.65 4.29
C VAL A 62 -3.73 12.56 3.28
N LYS A 63 -3.60 13.86 3.59
CA LYS A 63 -2.85 14.80 2.74
C LYS A 63 -1.36 14.48 2.66
N ASP A 64 -0.78 13.89 3.71
CA ASP A 64 0.63 13.49 3.69
C ASP A 64 0.97 12.52 2.56
N HIS A 65 0.05 11.63 2.17
CA HIS A 65 0.28 10.78 1.00
C HIS A 65 0.54 11.60 -0.27
N LYS A 66 -0.26 12.66 -0.50
CA LYS A 66 -0.09 13.55 -1.66
C LYS A 66 1.17 14.40 -1.52
N ARG A 67 1.43 14.96 -0.33
CA ARG A 67 2.61 15.80 -0.05
C ARG A 67 3.91 15.01 -0.22
N LEU A 68 3.97 13.76 0.24
CA LEU A 68 5.13 12.91 0.07
C LEU A 68 5.45 12.70 -1.42
N ARG A 69 4.44 12.38 -2.25
CA ARG A 69 4.64 12.24 -3.69
C ARG A 69 5.11 13.54 -4.34
N ALA A 70 4.62 14.69 -3.89
CA ALA A 70 5.11 15.99 -4.35
C ALA A 70 6.57 16.22 -3.96
N CYS A 71 6.92 15.99 -2.70
CA CYS A 71 8.30 16.09 -2.19
C CYS A 71 9.26 15.19 -2.99
N LEU A 72 8.90 13.92 -3.22
CA LEU A 72 9.69 12.99 -4.03
C LEU A 72 9.89 13.50 -5.47
N ARG A 73 8.83 14.02 -6.12
CA ARG A 73 8.94 14.58 -7.47
C ARG A 73 9.89 15.77 -7.54
N SER A 74 9.81 16.68 -6.56
CA SER A 74 10.67 17.87 -6.50
C SER A 74 12.15 17.51 -6.27
N ASN A 75 12.42 16.36 -5.65
CA ASN A 75 13.78 15.87 -5.37
C ASN A 75 14.28 14.83 -6.39
N GLY A 76 13.66 14.76 -7.59
CA GLY A 76 14.13 13.89 -8.68
C GLY A 76 13.56 12.46 -8.70
N TYR A 77 12.82 12.05 -7.67
CA TYR A 77 12.24 10.71 -7.53
C TYR A 77 10.85 10.59 -8.18
N LYS A 78 10.69 11.12 -9.40
CA LYS A 78 9.41 11.10 -10.15
C LYS A 78 8.91 9.66 -10.36
N GLY A 79 9.83 8.74 -10.63
CA GLY A 79 9.53 7.32 -10.81
C GLY A 79 8.96 6.68 -9.55
N THR A 80 9.56 6.92 -8.39
CA THR A 80 9.09 6.43 -7.09
C THR A 80 7.73 7.04 -6.74
N ALA A 81 7.57 8.35 -6.94
CA ALA A 81 6.31 9.04 -6.69
C ALA A 81 5.15 8.48 -7.54
N ARG A 82 5.39 8.17 -8.82
CA ARG A 82 4.38 7.54 -9.68
C ARG A 82 3.98 6.15 -9.17
N LYS A 83 4.95 5.31 -8.80
CA LYS A 83 4.66 3.97 -8.26
C LYS A 83 3.80 4.03 -7.01
N LEU A 84 4.08 4.98 -6.10
CA LEU A 84 3.26 5.19 -4.90
C LEU A 84 1.84 5.66 -5.24
N ASP A 85 1.67 6.48 -6.28
CA ASP A 85 0.35 6.95 -6.73
C ASP A 85 -0.47 5.77 -7.28
N ASP A 86 0.14 4.96 -8.16
CA ASP A 86 -0.51 3.81 -8.77
C ASP A 86 -0.92 2.78 -7.70
N MET A 87 -0.03 2.45 -6.77
CA MET A 87 -0.33 1.50 -5.68
C MET A 87 -1.39 2.03 -4.71
N ARG A 88 -1.49 3.35 -4.52
CA ARG A 88 -2.58 3.95 -3.72
C ARG A 88 -3.94 3.73 -4.39
N GLY A 89 -4.00 3.83 -5.72
CA GLY A 89 -5.20 3.49 -6.49
C GLY A 89 -5.62 2.05 -6.23
N PHE A 90 -4.74 1.09 -6.49
CA PHE A 90 -5.02 -0.34 -6.27
C PHE A 90 -5.46 -0.65 -4.85
N ARG A 91 -4.83 -0.01 -3.86
CA ARG A 91 -5.21 -0.13 -2.46
C ARG A 91 -6.65 0.36 -2.25
N ASN A 92 -7.00 1.53 -2.78
CA ASN A 92 -8.33 2.09 -2.58
C ASN A 92 -9.40 1.12 -3.10
N ASP A 93 -9.20 0.58 -4.30
CA ASP A 93 -10.11 -0.42 -4.87
C ASP A 93 -10.23 -1.64 -3.93
N CYS A 94 -9.09 -2.17 -3.44
CA CYS A 94 -9.06 -3.32 -2.54
C CYS A 94 -9.72 -3.06 -1.17
N ASP A 95 -9.55 -1.86 -0.62
CA ASP A 95 -9.99 -1.49 0.73
C ASP A 95 -11.45 -1.02 0.76
N TYR A 96 -12.04 -0.59 -0.36
CA TYR A 96 -13.36 0.06 -0.38
C TYR A 96 -14.38 -0.51 -1.38
N ASP A 97 -13.95 -1.18 -2.45
CA ASP A 97 -14.90 -1.65 -3.47
C ASP A 97 -15.39 -3.06 -3.15
N ASP A 98 -16.69 -3.29 -3.26
CA ASP A 98 -17.30 -4.62 -3.07
C ASP A 98 -16.79 -5.64 -4.09
N VAL A 99 -16.39 -5.18 -5.28
CA VAL A 99 -15.90 -6.03 -6.37
C VAL A 99 -14.63 -5.44 -6.97
N VAL A 100 -13.53 -6.21 -6.93
CA VAL A 100 -12.26 -5.83 -7.55
C VAL A 100 -11.94 -6.80 -8.69
N PRO A 101 -12.23 -6.43 -9.96
CA PRO A 101 -11.92 -7.29 -11.09
C PRO A 101 -10.40 -7.41 -11.26
N ASN A 102 -9.93 -8.59 -11.69
CA ASN A 102 -8.51 -8.82 -12.01
C ASN A 102 -7.53 -8.49 -10.86
N LEU A 103 -7.83 -8.98 -9.64
CA LEU A 103 -7.02 -8.73 -8.44
C LEU A 103 -5.57 -9.25 -8.52
N HIS A 104 -5.31 -10.33 -9.27
CA HIS A 104 -3.95 -10.89 -9.40
C HIS A 104 -2.93 -9.90 -9.99
N PRO A 105 -3.22 -9.21 -11.11
CA PRO A 105 -2.42 -8.08 -11.59
C PRO A 105 -2.12 -7.02 -10.52
N TYR A 106 -3.10 -6.64 -9.70
CA TYR A 106 -2.89 -5.63 -8.65
C TYR A 106 -1.85 -6.09 -7.63
N VAL A 107 -1.93 -7.36 -7.20
CA VAL A 107 -0.97 -7.96 -6.27
C VAL A 107 0.43 -7.97 -6.87
N LYS A 108 0.58 -8.52 -8.09
CA LYS A 108 1.87 -8.60 -8.78
C LYS A 108 2.50 -7.23 -8.93
N MET A 109 1.75 -6.26 -9.45
CA MET A 109 2.25 -4.91 -9.68
C MET A 109 2.58 -4.18 -8.38
N SER A 110 1.82 -4.40 -7.30
CA SER A 110 2.10 -3.77 -6.00
C SER A 110 3.40 -4.30 -5.38
N LEU A 111 3.63 -5.61 -5.43
CA LEU A 111 4.88 -6.22 -4.95
C LEU A 111 6.09 -5.74 -5.77
N GLU A 112 6.03 -5.84 -7.10
CA GLU A 112 7.12 -5.39 -7.98
C GLU A 112 7.44 -3.91 -7.82
N ARG A 113 6.41 -3.07 -7.64
CA ARG A 113 6.61 -1.63 -7.44
C ARG A 113 7.18 -1.32 -6.07
N ALA A 114 6.75 -2.01 -5.01
CA ALA A 114 7.33 -1.87 -3.68
C ALA A 114 8.82 -2.23 -3.68
N GLU A 115 9.19 -3.36 -4.31
CA GLU A 115 10.60 -3.74 -4.47
C GLU A 115 11.42 -2.69 -5.22
N LYS A 116 10.88 -2.12 -6.31
CA LYS A 116 11.54 -1.04 -7.04
C LYS A 116 11.69 0.22 -6.19
N VAL A 117 10.68 0.57 -5.38
CA VAL A 117 10.78 1.69 -4.43
C VAL A 117 11.93 1.48 -3.44
N PHE A 118 12.06 0.27 -2.86
CA PHE A 118 13.15 -0.02 -1.92
C PHE A 118 14.53 0.05 -2.58
N LYS A 119 14.66 -0.36 -3.84
CA LYS A 119 15.92 -0.26 -4.61
C LYS A 119 16.26 1.17 -5.02
N GLU A 120 15.26 2.01 -5.29
CA GLU A 120 15.44 3.39 -5.73
C GLU A 120 15.82 4.34 -4.58
N LEU A 121 15.49 3.99 -3.33
CA LEU A 121 15.63 4.85 -2.15
C LEU A 121 16.71 4.36 -1.18
N THR A 122 17.95 4.22 -1.66
CA THR A 122 19.12 3.81 -0.88
C THR A 122 19.95 4.98 -0.38
#